data_AF-A0A2T3KK02-F1
#
_entry.id   AF-A0A2T3KK02-F1
#
_cell.length_a   1.000
_cell.length_b   1.000
_cell.length_c   1.000
_cell.angle_alpha   90.00
_cell.angle_beta   90.00
_cell.angle_gamma   90.00
#
_symmetry.space_group_name_H-M   'P 1'
#
loop_
_entity.id
_entity.type
_entity.pdbx_description
1 polymer ?
#
loop_
_entity_poly.entity_id
_entity_poly.type
_entity_poly.pdbx_seq_one_letter_code
_entity_poly.pdbx_strand_id
1 'polypeptide(L)'
;MNILGNFSLLLLCIITGCDKDSHIDYSSFNIKPEIISSQDQQGFIITDTCSPFNIPVDFKNLKNASRSLINSDWLSNPHYLEDINNLIYLFNQAHINDSDVFINSLNNSALIYKNNMIEVNSLKRKLQTDITNKLNYYQQAIASINTRLSIMKMDEKQHIENVAMIKNAIKEKQNYYTKLRRDLTDDLRKLQLNDSLIFDLISDIKFKYRAHRTVNCSKYLGSYQQVTFPSPHACIYYNNAELIANVPTKYQQQVTTIFDKHVPNLWDTMLQLNGYFASNYNKQVFDSYLQKDLVIATNNLAIKRTLNAEKKPCNTIDAQLKNLKKLNAAMTNNINKSLLDNNNEINISSPEFYAKLTPLLISGKVKDPIINFSLLYNNRVLIKKFTNEYATKILNEYPKSLTFVVADNGTFTLPKIRAKHYKVVIDINENYSIVYDGRNVLAPPTAFTKNTPNTTAIKYNLNQIISQQLFNQWFHT
;
A
#
# COMPACT_ATOMS: atom_id res chain seq x y z
N MET A 1 49.85 42.50 49.54
CA MET A 1 49.00 41.59 50.34
C MET A 1 47.79 42.36 50.81
N ASN A 2 46.61 41.83 50.49
CA ASN A 2 45.27 42.09 51.02
C ASN A 2 44.68 43.49 50.75
N ILE A 3 43.71 43.61 49.82
CA ILE A 3 42.31 43.12 49.86
C ILE A 3 41.57 43.78 51.02
N LEU A 4 40.81 44.82 50.70
CA LEU A 4 39.43 45.08 51.14
C LEU A 4 38.97 46.38 50.48
N GLY A 5 38.60 46.25 49.20
CA GLY A 5 37.82 47.27 48.51
C GLY A 5 36.42 47.27 49.13
N ASN A 6 36.11 48.37 49.83
CA ASN A 6 34.75 48.68 50.25
C ASN A 6 33.86 48.72 49.01
N PHE A 7 33.02 47.69 48.90
CA PHE A 7 31.78 47.66 48.14
C PHE A 7 30.91 48.85 48.58
N SER A 8 31.14 50.01 48.01
CA SER A 8 30.15 51.08 47.98
C SER A 8 29.24 50.81 46.80
N LEU A 9 27.99 50.50 47.14
CA LEU A 9 26.84 50.34 46.27
C LEU A 9 26.88 51.35 45.11
N LEU A 10 27.29 50.87 43.94
CA LEU A 10 26.78 51.38 42.68
C LEU A 10 25.34 50.90 42.59
N LEU A 11 24.46 51.74 43.14
CA LEU A 11 23.03 51.78 42.90
C LEU A 11 22.81 52.10 41.41
N LEU A 12 23.15 51.15 40.54
CA LEU A 12 22.80 51.19 39.12
C LEU A 12 21.35 50.74 39.02
N CYS A 13 20.49 51.75 38.93
CA CYS A 13 19.11 51.76 38.50
C CYS A 13 18.65 50.48 37.77
N ILE A 14 18.24 49.48 38.54
CA ILE A 14 17.15 48.61 38.14
C ILE A 14 15.90 49.50 38.25
N ILE A 15 15.52 50.17 37.16
CA ILE A 15 14.14 50.64 37.01
C ILE A 15 13.31 49.36 36.80
N THR A 16 13.03 48.67 37.90
CA THR A 16 11.82 47.87 38.04
C THR A 16 10.67 48.86 37.92
N GLY A 17 10.22 49.13 36.70
CA GLY A 17 8.96 49.83 36.50
C GLY A 17 7.88 48.96 37.14
N CYS A 18 7.37 49.41 38.29
CA CYS A 18 6.35 48.71 39.05
C CYS A 18 5.18 48.33 38.15
N ASP A 19 4.75 47.07 38.25
CA ASP A 19 3.42 46.71 37.79
C ASP A 19 2.40 47.64 38.48
N LYS A 20 1.39 48.08 37.73
CA LYS A 20 0.44 49.09 38.23
C LYS A 20 -0.71 48.39 38.92
N ASP A 21 -0.91 48.73 40.19
CA ASP A 21 -2.10 48.34 40.93
C ASP A 21 -3.33 48.94 40.25
N SER A 22 -4.28 48.08 39.95
CA SER A 22 -5.53 48.39 39.28
C SER A 22 -6.70 47.80 40.07
N HIS A 23 -7.89 48.35 39.86
CA HIS A 23 -9.10 47.92 40.58
C HIS A 23 -10.34 47.90 39.67
N ILE A 24 -11.25 46.98 39.94
CA ILE A 24 -12.56 46.86 39.28
C ILE A 24 -13.65 47.36 40.22
N ASP A 25 -14.39 48.37 39.78
CA ASP A 25 -15.56 48.84 40.51
C ASP A 25 -16.78 48.00 40.13
N TYR A 26 -16.98 46.88 40.82
CA TYR A 26 -18.14 45.98 40.63
C TYR A 26 -19.49 46.70 40.77
N SER A 27 -19.57 47.73 41.63
CA SER A 27 -20.81 48.46 41.86
C SER A 27 -21.25 49.24 40.62
N SER A 28 -20.29 49.83 39.89
CA SER A 28 -20.57 50.53 38.63
C SER A 28 -21.15 49.62 37.54
N PHE A 29 -20.88 48.31 37.61
CA PHE A 29 -21.38 47.29 36.70
C PHE A 29 -22.65 46.57 37.21
N ASN A 30 -23.20 47.00 38.36
CA ASN A 30 -24.33 46.38 39.05
C ASN A 30 -24.07 44.90 39.41
N ILE A 31 -22.83 44.54 39.73
CA ILE A 31 -22.45 43.18 40.12
C ILE A 31 -22.44 43.11 41.66
N LYS A 32 -23.17 42.14 42.22
CA LYS A 32 -23.25 41.96 43.67
C LYS A 32 -21.99 41.27 44.22
N PRO A 33 -21.25 41.87 45.17
CA PRO A 33 -20.03 41.31 45.74
C PRO A 33 -20.18 39.93 46.38
N GLU A 34 -21.36 39.63 46.96
CA GLU A 34 -21.68 38.36 47.62
C GLU A 34 -21.65 37.14 46.67
N ILE A 35 -21.77 37.38 45.36
CA ILE A 35 -21.72 36.32 44.32
C ILE A 35 -20.25 36.01 43.95
N ILE A 36 -19.33 36.93 44.24
CA ILE A 36 -17.94 36.90 43.76
C ILE A 36 -17.02 36.16 44.75
N SER A 37 -17.25 36.29 46.06
CA SER A 37 -16.35 35.81 47.13
C SER A 37 -16.15 34.29 47.24
N SER A 38 -16.67 33.52 46.28
CA SER A 38 -16.58 32.05 46.24
C SER A 38 -15.91 31.53 44.97
N GLN A 39 -15.45 32.39 44.06
CA GLN A 39 -14.87 32.00 42.77
C GLN A 39 -13.53 32.70 42.49
N ASP A 40 -12.56 31.94 41.99
CA ASP A 40 -11.29 32.50 41.51
C ASP A 40 -11.53 33.38 40.28
N GLN A 41 -11.09 34.63 40.35
CA GLN A 41 -11.21 35.59 39.26
C GLN A 41 -9.91 35.72 38.49
N GLN A 42 -10.01 35.70 37.15
CA GLN A 42 -8.85 35.71 36.28
C GLN A 42 -8.99 36.77 35.18
N GLY A 43 -7.89 37.46 34.92
CA GLY A 43 -7.75 38.40 33.83
C GLY A 43 -6.86 37.88 32.71
N PHE A 44 -7.21 38.25 31.49
CA PHE A 44 -6.52 37.88 30.25
C PHE A 44 -6.23 39.12 29.42
N ILE A 45 -5.01 39.22 28.90
CA ILE A 45 -4.60 40.24 27.93
C ILE A 45 -4.59 39.59 26.55
N ILE A 46 -5.46 40.06 25.66
CA ILE A 46 -5.62 39.58 24.28
C ILE A 46 -4.94 40.59 23.36
N THR A 47 -4.11 40.12 22.44
CA THR A 47 -3.34 40.96 21.49
C THR A 47 -3.52 40.47 20.06
N ASP A 48 -3.10 41.26 19.07
CA ASP A 48 -3.14 40.83 17.66
C ASP A 48 -2.32 39.55 17.41
N THR A 49 -1.22 39.37 18.15
CA THR A 49 -0.31 38.23 17.99
C THR A 49 -0.66 37.03 18.86
N CYS A 50 -1.46 37.21 19.90
CA CYS A 50 -1.86 36.16 20.83
C CYS A 50 -3.32 36.37 21.24
N SER A 51 -4.18 35.48 20.74
CA SER A 51 -5.62 35.53 20.95
C SER A 51 -6.15 34.13 21.28
N PRO A 52 -6.91 33.96 22.37
CA PRO A 52 -7.49 32.68 22.74
C PRO A 52 -8.69 32.30 21.83
N PHE A 53 -9.12 33.22 20.95
CA PHE A 53 -10.15 32.97 19.94
C PHE A 53 -9.59 32.36 18.63
N ASN A 54 -8.26 32.25 18.51
CA ASN A 54 -7.65 31.59 17.37
C ASN A 54 -7.85 30.07 17.50
N ILE A 55 -8.60 29.49 16.57
CA ILE A 55 -8.88 28.04 16.56
C ILE A 55 -7.56 27.28 16.34
N PRO A 56 -7.14 26.42 17.28
CA PRO A 56 -5.90 25.65 17.17
C PRO A 56 -5.90 24.75 15.92
N VAL A 57 -4.71 24.57 15.33
CA VAL A 57 -4.53 23.73 14.14
C VAL A 57 -4.96 22.29 14.44
N ASP A 58 -4.65 21.78 15.62
CA ASP A 58 -4.99 20.41 16.03
C ASP A 58 -6.51 20.19 16.08
N PHE A 59 -7.28 21.18 16.55
CA PHE A 59 -8.75 21.13 16.51
C PHE A 59 -9.28 21.06 15.08
N LYS A 60 -8.73 21.86 14.16
CA LYS A 60 -9.11 21.85 12.74
C LYS A 60 -8.77 20.50 12.09
N ASN A 61 -7.59 19.96 12.36
CA ASN A 61 -7.15 18.67 11.85
C ASN A 61 -8.07 17.55 12.32
N LEU A 62 -8.41 17.53 13.61
CA LEU A 62 -9.31 16.55 14.22
C LEU A 62 -10.72 16.62 13.61
N LYS A 63 -11.31 17.82 13.48
CA LYS A 63 -12.60 18.03 12.81
C LYS A 63 -12.57 17.52 11.36
N ASN A 64 -11.57 17.96 10.59
CA ASN A 64 -11.47 17.64 9.16
C ASN A 64 -11.25 16.14 8.95
N ALA A 65 -10.35 15.51 9.70
CA ALA A 65 -10.10 14.08 9.64
C ALA A 65 -11.34 13.26 10.04
N SER A 66 -12.05 13.66 11.11
CA SER A 66 -13.32 13.02 11.50
C SER A 66 -14.33 13.05 10.37
N ARG A 67 -14.49 14.20 9.72
CA ARG A 67 -15.47 14.38 8.65
C ARG A 67 -15.08 13.64 7.37
N SER A 68 -13.78 13.61 7.03
CA SER A 68 -13.28 12.83 5.91
C SER A 68 -13.51 11.33 6.12
N LEU A 69 -13.24 10.82 7.32
CA LEU A 69 -13.46 9.41 7.66
C LEU A 69 -14.95 9.04 7.60
N ILE A 70 -15.84 9.86 8.16
CA ILE A 70 -17.30 9.62 8.14
C ILE A 70 -17.85 9.56 6.70
N ASN A 71 -17.29 10.36 5.79
CA ASN A 71 -17.73 10.40 4.39
C ASN A 71 -16.95 9.45 3.48
N SER A 72 -15.99 8.69 4.02
CA SER A 72 -15.21 7.73 3.26
C SER A 72 -15.97 6.42 3.10
N ASP A 73 -15.96 5.87 1.89
CA ASP A 73 -16.41 4.50 1.67
C ASP A 73 -15.31 3.54 2.14
N TRP A 74 -15.63 2.76 3.17
CA TRP A 74 -14.70 1.83 3.80
C TRP A 74 -14.29 0.67 2.90
N LEU A 75 -15.07 0.34 1.87
CA LEU A 75 -14.77 -0.76 0.96
C LEU A 75 -13.84 -0.33 -0.18
N SER A 76 -13.91 0.93 -0.60
CA SER A 76 -13.10 1.48 -1.69
C SER A 76 -11.87 2.27 -1.23
N ASN A 77 -11.83 2.73 0.02
CA ASN A 77 -10.65 3.40 0.59
C ASN A 77 -9.57 2.39 1.03
N PRO A 78 -8.39 2.35 0.38
CA PRO A 78 -7.31 1.44 0.76
C PRO A 78 -6.65 1.78 2.11
N HIS A 79 -6.81 3.02 2.58
CA HIS A 79 -6.21 3.54 3.82
C HIS A 79 -7.20 3.64 4.97
N TYR A 80 -8.39 3.05 4.86
CA TYR A 80 -9.47 3.26 5.83
C TYR A 80 -9.09 2.95 7.28
N LEU A 81 -8.35 1.87 7.51
CA LEU A 81 -7.87 1.53 8.86
C LEU A 81 -6.78 2.49 9.35
N GLU A 82 -5.93 3.00 8.44
CA GLU A 82 -4.91 4.00 8.75
C GLU A 82 -5.58 5.33 9.12
N ASP A 83 -6.64 5.72 8.41
CA ASP A 83 -7.43 6.93 8.72
C ASP A 83 -8.09 6.84 10.10
N ILE A 84 -8.62 5.68 10.48
CA ILE A 84 -9.14 5.44 11.84
C ILE A 84 -8.03 5.61 12.89
N ASN A 85 -6.86 4.99 12.67
CA ASN A 85 -5.74 5.04 13.61
C ASN A 85 -5.16 6.45 13.74
N ASN A 86 -5.08 7.19 12.62
CA ASN A 86 -4.67 8.58 12.62
C ASN A 86 -5.65 9.45 13.43
N LEU A 87 -6.95 9.21 13.29
CA LEU A 87 -7.94 9.96 14.06
C LEU A 87 -7.87 9.63 15.56
N ILE A 88 -7.65 8.36 15.93
CA ILE A 88 -7.37 7.96 17.32
C ILE A 88 -6.15 8.72 17.85
N TYR A 89 -5.08 8.80 17.06
CA TYR A 89 -3.89 9.56 17.44
C TYR A 89 -4.20 11.05 17.67
N LEU A 90 -4.96 11.70 16.78
CA LEU A 90 -5.36 13.10 16.94
C LEU A 90 -6.19 13.34 18.19
N PHE A 91 -7.13 12.45 18.53
CA PHE A 91 -7.89 12.55 19.79
C PHE A 91 -6.99 12.38 21.02
N ASN A 92 -6.01 11.46 20.98
CA ASN A 92 -5.05 11.30 22.08
C ASN A 92 -4.16 12.54 22.26
N GLN A 93 -3.67 13.14 21.16
CA GLN A 93 -2.86 14.36 21.19
C GLN A 93 -3.65 15.60 21.65
N ALA A 94 -4.98 15.56 21.53
CA ALA A 94 -5.81 16.65 22.02
C ALA A 94 -5.75 16.79 23.56
N HIS A 95 -5.40 15.73 24.30
CA HIS A 95 -5.32 15.74 25.76
C HIS A 95 -6.61 16.25 26.45
N ILE A 96 -7.76 15.77 25.98
CA ILE A 96 -9.09 16.13 26.49
C ILE A 96 -9.77 14.86 27.01
N ASN A 97 -10.23 14.88 28.27
CA ASN A 97 -10.78 13.70 28.94
C ASN A 97 -12.05 13.19 28.24
N ASP A 98 -12.88 14.09 27.73
CA ASP A 98 -14.06 13.75 26.92
C ASP A 98 -13.74 13.08 25.57
N SER A 99 -12.45 12.90 25.21
CA SER A 99 -12.03 12.21 23.97
C SER A 99 -12.19 10.69 24.04
N ASP A 100 -12.20 10.09 25.23
CA ASP A 100 -12.17 8.64 25.39
C ASP A 100 -13.37 7.94 24.74
N VAL A 101 -14.55 8.57 24.77
CA VAL A 101 -15.75 8.03 24.13
C VAL A 101 -15.60 7.91 22.61
N PHE A 102 -14.92 8.89 21.98
CA PHE A 102 -14.61 8.87 20.55
C PHE A 102 -13.55 7.84 20.22
N ILE A 103 -12.47 7.80 21.01
CA ILE A 103 -11.37 6.84 20.86
C ILE A 103 -11.90 5.40 20.95
N ASN A 104 -12.72 5.11 21.96
CA ASN A 104 -13.33 3.79 22.12
C ASN A 104 -14.25 3.43 20.95
N SER A 105 -15.01 4.39 20.44
CA SER A 105 -15.84 4.19 19.25
C SER A 105 -15.00 3.87 18.02
N LEU A 106 -13.90 4.59 17.80
CA LEU A 106 -12.97 4.38 16.69
C LEU A 106 -12.23 3.03 16.81
N ASN A 107 -11.84 2.62 18.01
CA ASN A 107 -11.28 1.29 18.26
C ASN A 107 -12.29 0.19 17.87
N ASN A 108 -13.56 0.38 18.20
CA ASN A 108 -14.62 -0.53 17.77
C ASN A 108 -14.81 -0.49 16.24
N SER A 109 -14.78 0.69 15.61
CA SER A 109 -14.80 0.84 14.16
C SER A 109 -13.67 0.07 13.48
N ALA A 110 -12.45 0.14 14.01
CA ALA A 110 -11.31 -0.62 13.51
C ALA A 110 -11.53 -2.13 13.63
N LEU A 111 -12.10 -2.60 14.74
CA LEU A 111 -12.42 -4.02 14.94
C LEU A 111 -13.49 -4.50 13.96
N ILE A 112 -14.58 -3.73 13.81
CA ILE A 112 -15.66 -4.03 12.86
C ILE A 112 -15.09 -4.08 11.44
N TYR A 113 -14.29 -3.09 11.04
CA TYR A 113 -13.64 -3.07 9.73
C TYR A 113 -12.80 -4.32 9.47
N LYS A 114 -11.94 -4.71 10.43
CA LYS A 114 -11.12 -5.94 10.32
C LYS A 114 -11.98 -7.19 10.12
N ASN A 115 -13.06 -7.32 10.89
CA ASN A 115 -13.99 -8.44 10.78
C ASN A 115 -14.73 -8.44 9.43
N ASN A 116 -15.20 -7.28 8.97
CA ASN A 116 -15.81 -7.13 7.65
C ASN A 116 -14.85 -7.56 6.54
N MET A 117 -13.58 -7.16 6.62
CA MET A 117 -12.58 -7.50 5.60
C MET A 117 -12.32 -9.01 5.50
N ILE A 118 -12.52 -9.78 6.57
CA ILE A 118 -12.48 -11.25 6.51
C ILE A 118 -13.62 -11.77 5.62
N GLU A 119 -14.84 -11.28 5.82
CA GLU A 119 -16.02 -11.68 5.04
C GLU A 119 -15.94 -11.22 3.58
N VAL A 120 -15.52 -9.97 3.35
CA VAL A 120 -15.26 -9.42 2.01
C VAL A 120 -14.23 -10.28 1.26
N ASN A 121 -13.11 -10.61 1.91
CA ASN A 121 -12.07 -11.44 1.29
C ASN A 121 -12.54 -12.88 1.04
N SER A 122 -13.34 -13.46 1.94
CA SER A 122 -13.94 -14.78 1.75
C SER A 122 -14.86 -14.79 0.53
N LEU A 123 -15.74 -13.80 0.41
CA LEU A 123 -16.62 -13.63 -0.75
C LEU A 123 -15.81 -13.39 -2.04
N LYS A 124 -14.80 -12.50 -1.99
CA LYS A 124 -13.89 -12.23 -3.10
C LYS A 124 -13.26 -13.53 -3.61
N ARG A 125 -12.69 -14.35 -2.73
CA ARG A 125 -12.06 -15.63 -3.10
C ARG A 125 -13.05 -16.60 -3.72
N LYS A 126 -14.26 -16.72 -3.15
CA LYS A 126 -15.30 -17.61 -3.69
C LYS A 126 -15.70 -17.22 -5.11
N LEU A 127 -15.95 -15.92 -5.33
CA LEU A 127 -16.29 -15.37 -6.65
C LEU A 127 -15.11 -15.52 -7.63
N GLN A 128 -13.88 -15.27 -7.18
CA GLN A 128 -12.68 -15.43 -7.99
C GLN A 128 -12.53 -16.87 -8.47
N THR A 129 -12.68 -17.87 -7.59
CA THR A 129 -12.61 -19.28 -7.97
C THR A 129 -13.66 -19.64 -9.02
N ASP A 130 -14.90 -19.20 -8.85
CA ASP A 130 -15.98 -19.44 -9.83
C ASP A 130 -15.65 -18.83 -11.20
N ILE A 131 -15.20 -17.57 -11.23
CA ILE A 131 -14.84 -16.89 -12.48
C ILE A 131 -13.62 -17.53 -13.13
N THR A 132 -12.57 -17.84 -12.36
CA THR A 132 -11.38 -18.51 -12.87
C THR A 132 -11.72 -19.86 -13.49
N ASN A 133 -12.60 -20.65 -12.84
CA ASN A 133 -13.05 -21.93 -13.38
C ASN A 133 -13.83 -21.76 -14.69
N LYS A 134 -14.73 -20.77 -14.76
CA LYS A 134 -15.48 -20.45 -15.99
C LYS A 134 -14.56 -19.98 -17.11
N LEU A 135 -13.62 -19.07 -16.81
CA LEU A 135 -12.62 -18.59 -17.76
C LEU A 135 -11.78 -19.74 -18.32
N ASN A 136 -11.25 -20.60 -17.44
CA ASN A 136 -10.47 -21.76 -17.83
C ASN A 136 -11.27 -22.71 -18.74
N TYR A 137 -12.53 -23.00 -18.38
CA TYR A 137 -13.41 -23.81 -19.22
C TYR A 137 -13.57 -23.23 -20.64
N TYR A 138 -13.91 -21.93 -20.73
CA TYR A 138 -14.11 -21.29 -22.03
C TYR A 138 -12.82 -21.23 -22.84
N GLN A 139 -11.69 -20.86 -22.22
CA GLN A 139 -10.39 -20.79 -22.88
C GLN A 139 -9.96 -22.16 -23.41
N GLN A 140 -10.13 -23.24 -22.64
CA GLN A 140 -9.82 -24.59 -23.08
C GLN A 140 -10.73 -25.05 -24.23
N ALA A 141 -12.04 -24.80 -24.13
CA ALA A 141 -12.98 -25.16 -25.18
C ALA A 141 -12.72 -24.40 -26.48
N ILE A 142 -12.44 -23.10 -26.40
CA ILE A 142 -12.08 -22.25 -27.53
C ILE A 142 -10.77 -22.71 -28.16
N ALA A 143 -9.73 -22.95 -27.36
CA ALA A 143 -8.44 -23.44 -27.84
C ALA A 143 -8.57 -24.78 -28.56
N SER A 144 -9.36 -25.71 -28.02
CA SER A 144 -9.64 -27.00 -28.65
C SER A 144 -10.30 -26.84 -30.02
N ILE A 145 -11.32 -25.98 -30.14
CA ILE A 145 -11.98 -25.70 -31.42
C ILE A 145 -11.03 -25.02 -32.40
N ASN A 146 -10.22 -24.06 -31.95
CA ASN A 146 -9.25 -23.38 -32.81
C ASN A 146 -8.19 -24.34 -33.36
N THR A 147 -7.65 -25.23 -32.52
CA THR A 147 -6.74 -26.30 -32.95
C THR A 147 -7.41 -27.20 -33.99
N ARG A 148 -8.64 -27.63 -33.73
CA ARG A 148 -9.40 -28.47 -34.66
C ARG A 148 -9.66 -27.76 -35.99
N LEU A 149 -10.04 -26.48 -35.96
CA LEU A 149 -10.23 -25.66 -37.16
C LEU A 149 -8.93 -25.51 -37.95
N SER A 150 -7.78 -25.33 -37.28
CA SER A 150 -6.47 -25.28 -37.93
C SER A 150 -6.16 -26.57 -38.69
N ILE A 151 -6.44 -27.73 -38.07
CA ILE A 151 -6.26 -29.04 -38.70
C ILE A 151 -7.21 -29.20 -39.90
N MET A 152 -8.46 -28.77 -39.76
CA MET A 152 -9.50 -28.92 -40.80
C MET A 152 -9.25 -28.06 -42.03
N LYS A 153 -8.75 -26.83 -41.85
CA LYS A 153 -8.48 -25.87 -42.92
C LYS A 153 -7.34 -26.28 -43.84
N MET A 154 -6.33 -26.97 -43.30
CA MET A 154 -5.27 -27.57 -44.11
C MET A 154 -5.79 -28.83 -44.80
N ASP A 155 -5.44 -29.01 -46.07
CA ASP A 155 -5.73 -30.26 -46.76
C ASP A 155 -4.82 -31.40 -46.27
N GLU A 156 -5.16 -32.65 -46.61
CA GLU A 156 -4.37 -33.81 -46.17
C GLU A 156 -2.95 -33.81 -46.76
N LYS A 157 -2.76 -33.31 -47.99
CA LYS A 157 -1.46 -33.26 -48.66
C LYS A 157 -0.51 -32.33 -47.92
N GLN A 158 -0.98 -31.15 -47.51
CA GLN A 158 -0.23 -30.20 -46.70
C GLN A 158 0.19 -30.79 -45.35
N HIS A 159 -0.67 -31.58 -44.69
CA HIS A 159 -0.29 -32.28 -43.46
C HIS A 159 0.80 -33.33 -43.70
N ILE A 160 0.72 -34.08 -44.80
CA ILE A 160 1.74 -35.07 -45.19
C ILE A 160 3.08 -34.37 -45.49
N GLU A 161 3.06 -33.27 -46.24
CA GLU A 161 4.24 -32.47 -46.56
C GLU A 161 4.90 -31.91 -45.30
N ASN A 162 4.11 -31.42 -44.34
CA ASN A 162 4.62 -30.93 -43.06
C ASN A 162 5.32 -32.04 -42.25
N VAL A 163 4.71 -33.22 -42.14
CA VAL A 163 5.34 -34.39 -41.48
C VAL A 163 6.65 -34.77 -42.19
N ALA A 164 6.67 -34.78 -43.52
CA ALA A 164 7.88 -35.11 -44.29
C ALA A 164 9.00 -34.08 -44.09
N MET A 165 8.66 -32.79 -44.09
CA MET A 165 9.59 -31.69 -43.83
C MET A 165 10.23 -31.82 -42.44
N ILE A 166 9.44 -32.07 -41.39
CA ILE A 166 9.98 -32.25 -40.03
C ILE A 166 10.86 -33.51 -39.95
N LYS A 167 10.45 -34.62 -40.58
CA LYS A 167 11.28 -35.84 -40.66
C LYS A 167 12.62 -35.58 -41.35
N ASN A 168 12.62 -34.79 -42.42
CA ASN A 168 13.85 -34.39 -43.11
C ASN A 168 14.73 -33.51 -42.22
N ALA A 169 14.17 -32.51 -41.52
CA ALA A 169 14.91 -31.69 -40.57
C ALA A 169 15.53 -32.53 -39.43
N ILE A 170 14.79 -33.52 -38.90
CA ILE A 170 15.31 -34.48 -37.93
C ILE A 170 16.49 -35.26 -38.52
N LYS A 171 16.35 -35.79 -39.74
CA LYS A 171 17.41 -36.56 -40.41
C LYS A 171 18.66 -35.71 -40.65
N GLU A 172 18.51 -34.48 -41.10
CA GLU A 172 19.61 -33.53 -41.28
C GLU A 172 20.33 -33.24 -39.97
N LYS A 173 19.58 -32.97 -38.89
CA LYS A 173 20.15 -32.73 -37.56
C LYS A 173 20.80 -33.97 -36.95
N GLN A 174 20.24 -35.16 -37.18
CA GLN A 174 20.85 -36.43 -36.79
C GLN A 174 22.18 -36.66 -37.54
N ASN A 175 22.21 -36.43 -38.85
CA ASN A 175 23.44 -36.52 -39.65
C ASN A 175 24.50 -35.53 -39.16
N TYR A 176 24.09 -34.29 -38.85
CA TYR A 176 24.97 -33.28 -38.28
C TYR A 176 25.52 -33.73 -36.91
N TYR A 177 24.67 -34.26 -36.03
CA TYR A 177 25.11 -34.81 -34.74
C TYR A 177 26.10 -35.97 -34.90
N THR A 178 25.84 -36.89 -35.84
CA THR A 178 26.78 -37.98 -36.17
C THR A 178 28.11 -37.43 -36.69
N LYS A 179 28.10 -36.39 -37.52
CA LYS A 179 29.32 -35.72 -37.99
C LYS A 179 30.10 -35.12 -36.83
N LEU A 180 29.44 -34.36 -35.94
CA LEU A 180 30.07 -33.80 -34.74
C LEU A 180 30.74 -34.87 -33.86
N ARG A 181 30.06 -36.03 -33.67
CA ARG A 181 30.66 -37.14 -32.92
C ARG A 181 31.88 -37.73 -33.61
N ARG A 182 31.86 -37.87 -34.95
CA ARG A 182 33.03 -38.35 -35.71
C ARG A 182 34.19 -37.36 -35.63
N ASP A 183 33.93 -36.08 -35.81
CA ASP A 183 34.95 -35.02 -35.72
C ASP A 183 35.59 -35.00 -34.31
N LEU A 184 34.80 -35.20 -33.25
CA LEU A 184 35.28 -35.37 -31.89
C LEU A 184 36.17 -36.62 -31.74
N THR A 185 35.71 -37.78 -32.22
CA THR A 185 36.49 -39.03 -32.20
C THR A 185 37.83 -38.86 -32.91
N ASP A 186 37.83 -38.26 -34.11
CA ASP A 186 39.03 -38.10 -34.92
C ASP A 186 40.02 -37.13 -34.28
N ASP A 187 39.55 -36.04 -33.67
CA ASP A 187 40.40 -35.13 -32.90
C ASP A 187 41.00 -35.83 -31.67
N LEU A 188 40.25 -36.68 -30.96
CA LEU A 188 40.78 -37.47 -29.83
C LEU A 188 41.79 -38.53 -30.28
N ARG A 189 41.57 -39.18 -31.43
CA ARG A 189 42.50 -40.18 -32.00
C ARG A 189 43.87 -39.61 -32.34
N LYS A 190 43.95 -38.32 -32.72
CA LYS A 190 45.23 -37.63 -32.96
C LYS A 190 46.14 -37.60 -31.74
N LEU A 191 45.57 -37.76 -30.53
CA LEU A 191 46.33 -37.85 -29.27
C LEU A 191 46.88 -39.26 -28.99
N GLN A 192 46.68 -40.22 -29.90
CA GLN A 192 47.07 -41.63 -29.75
C GLN A 192 46.46 -42.28 -28.48
N LEU A 193 45.26 -41.86 -28.10
CA LEU A 193 44.48 -42.54 -27.06
C LEU A 193 43.95 -43.88 -27.59
N ASN A 194 43.74 -44.85 -26.70
CA ASN A 194 43.17 -46.13 -27.10
C ASN A 194 41.68 -45.95 -27.50
N ASP A 195 41.18 -46.77 -28.44
CA ASP A 195 39.80 -46.65 -28.96
C ASP A 195 38.71 -46.89 -27.88
N SER A 196 38.94 -47.77 -26.91
CA SER A 196 38.05 -47.98 -25.76
C SER A 196 37.94 -46.72 -24.90
N LEU A 197 39.06 -46.08 -24.59
CA LEU A 197 39.09 -44.84 -23.81
C LEU A 197 38.38 -43.71 -24.57
N ILE A 198 38.59 -43.61 -25.89
CA ILE A 198 37.90 -42.61 -26.71
C ILE A 198 36.39 -42.86 -26.72
N PHE A 199 35.97 -44.13 -26.83
CA PHE A 199 34.56 -44.49 -26.75
C PHE A 199 33.95 -44.07 -25.41
N ASP A 200 34.58 -44.44 -24.29
CA ASP A 200 34.11 -44.12 -22.93
C ASP A 200 34.01 -42.60 -22.72
N LEU A 201 35.04 -41.86 -23.16
CA LEU A 201 35.07 -40.39 -23.07
C LEU A 201 33.89 -39.72 -23.77
N ILE A 202 33.43 -40.26 -24.90
CA ILE A 202 32.32 -39.69 -25.67
C ILE A 202 30.97 -40.17 -25.13
N SER A 203 30.84 -41.44 -24.74
CA SER A 203 29.59 -41.99 -24.21
C SER A 203 29.21 -41.40 -22.85
N ASP A 204 30.22 -41.04 -22.05
CA ASP A 204 30.02 -40.65 -20.65
C ASP A 204 29.84 -39.14 -20.47
N ILE A 205 29.74 -38.39 -21.56
CA ILE A 205 29.42 -36.95 -21.51
C ILE A 205 28.02 -36.78 -20.92
N LYS A 206 27.95 -36.17 -19.73
CA LYS A 206 26.72 -35.91 -18.98
C LYS A 206 26.55 -34.42 -18.76
N PHE A 207 25.33 -33.94 -18.95
CA PHE A 207 24.98 -32.53 -18.79
C PHE A 207 24.12 -32.28 -17.55
N LYS A 208 24.35 -31.13 -16.92
CA LYS A 208 23.55 -30.60 -15.80
C LYS A 208 23.00 -29.23 -16.13
N TYR A 209 21.72 -29.04 -15.82
CA TYR A 209 21.02 -27.77 -15.91
C TYR A 209 20.92 -27.11 -14.52
N ARG A 210 21.19 -25.81 -14.45
CA ARG A 210 20.92 -24.97 -13.27
C ARG A 210 20.16 -23.72 -13.71
N ALA A 211 18.94 -23.55 -13.20
CA ALA A 211 18.17 -22.33 -13.41
C ALA A 211 18.88 -21.14 -12.74
N HIS A 212 18.88 -19.97 -13.40
CA HIS A 212 19.50 -18.77 -12.84
C HIS A 212 18.64 -17.52 -13.10
N ARG A 213 18.54 -16.61 -12.12
CA ARG A 213 17.72 -15.38 -12.21
C ARG A 213 18.45 -14.18 -12.84
N THR A 214 19.77 -14.10 -12.67
CA THR A 214 20.63 -13.00 -13.18
C THR A 214 21.94 -13.57 -13.74
N VAL A 215 22.34 -13.29 -14.98
CA VAL A 215 23.42 -14.03 -15.69
C VAL A 215 24.79 -13.95 -15.00
N ASN A 216 25.06 -14.82 -14.03
CA ASN A 216 26.37 -15.09 -13.43
C ASN A 216 26.54 -16.60 -13.26
N CYS A 217 26.86 -17.29 -14.35
CA CYS A 217 27.22 -18.69 -14.30
C CYS A 217 28.65 -18.81 -13.77
N SER A 218 28.85 -19.61 -12.72
CA SER A 218 30.20 -19.97 -12.30
C SER A 218 30.85 -20.85 -13.37
N LYS A 219 32.17 -20.73 -13.54
CA LYS A 219 32.92 -21.58 -14.48
C LYS A 219 32.74 -23.09 -14.17
N TYR A 220 32.56 -23.42 -12.89
CA TYR A 220 32.38 -24.79 -12.41
C TYR A 220 31.16 -24.95 -11.50
N LEU A 221 30.58 -26.15 -11.49
CA LEU A 221 29.56 -26.63 -10.57
C LEU A 221 30.01 -27.99 -10.02
N GLY A 222 30.76 -27.98 -8.92
CA GLY A 222 31.46 -29.19 -8.44
C GLY A 222 32.48 -29.66 -9.48
N SER A 223 32.40 -30.94 -9.87
CA SER A 223 33.22 -31.55 -10.95
C SER A 223 32.81 -31.15 -12.37
N TYR A 224 31.71 -30.40 -12.54
CA TYR A 224 31.19 -30.06 -13.85
C TYR A 224 31.70 -28.68 -14.30
N GLN A 225 32.09 -28.57 -15.58
CA GLN A 225 32.51 -27.33 -16.22
C GLN A 225 31.36 -26.73 -17.02
N GLN A 226 31.25 -25.39 -17.02
CA GLN A 226 30.25 -24.68 -17.78
C GLN A 226 30.43 -24.89 -19.29
N VAL A 227 29.34 -25.19 -19.99
CA VAL A 227 29.27 -25.21 -21.46
C VAL A 227 29.05 -23.78 -21.96
N THR A 228 29.82 -23.36 -22.96
CA THR A 228 29.61 -22.08 -23.64
C THR A 228 28.33 -22.15 -24.48
N PHE A 229 27.20 -21.75 -23.89
CA PHE A 229 25.88 -21.78 -24.51
C PHE A 229 25.09 -20.50 -24.19
N PRO A 230 24.53 -19.79 -25.18
CA PRO A 230 23.78 -18.57 -24.94
C PRO A 230 22.39 -18.89 -24.38
N SER A 231 22.22 -18.77 -23.06
CA SER A 231 20.90 -18.77 -22.42
C SER A 231 20.79 -17.64 -21.39
N PRO A 232 19.77 -16.78 -21.48
CA PRO A 232 19.59 -15.68 -20.54
C PRO A 232 19.11 -16.14 -19.14
N HIS A 233 18.67 -17.39 -18.98
CA HIS A 233 18.00 -17.86 -17.77
C HIS A 233 18.51 -19.21 -17.23
N ALA A 234 19.58 -19.75 -17.80
CA ALA A 234 20.11 -21.05 -17.40
C ALA A 234 21.62 -21.17 -17.60
N CYS A 235 22.25 -21.92 -16.71
CA CYS A 235 23.63 -22.35 -16.86
C CYS A 235 23.66 -23.86 -17.16
N ILE A 236 24.40 -24.26 -18.19
CA ILE A 236 24.60 -25.65 -18.57
C ILE A 236 26.02 -26.05 -18.21
N TYR A 237 26.18 -27.21 -17.61
CA TYR A 237 27.47 -27.76 -17.25
C TYR A 237 27.63 -29.19 -17.76
N TYR A 238 28.85 -29.63 -18.02
CA TYR A 238 29.18 -31.01 -18.38
C TYR A 238 30.30 -31.57 -17.49
N ASN A 239 30.37 -32.87 -17.33
CA ASN A 239 31.28 -33.57 -16.40
C ASN A 239 32.76 -33.62 -16.84
N ASN A 240 33.34 -32.49 -17.29
CA ASN A 240 34.70 -32.46 -17.83
C ASN A 240 35.74 -33.07 -16.88
N ALA A 241 35.73 -32.68 -15.60
CA ALA A 241 36.74 -33.12 -14.65
C ALA A 241 36.73 -34.65 -14.42
N GLU A 242 35.54 -35.27 -14.46
CA GLU A 242 35.38 -36.72 -14.33
C GLU A 242 35.89 -37.44 -15.59
N LEU A 243 35.62 -36.90 -16.77
CA LEU A 243 36.07 -37.47 -18.03
C LEU A 243 37.60 -37.44 -18.16
N ILE A 244 38.23 -36.30 -17.87
CA ILE A 244 39.68 -36.14 -18.04
C ILE A 244 40.50 -36.90 -16.98
N ALA A 245 39.92 -37.23 -15.83
CA ALA A 245 40.59 -38.01 -14.78
C ALA A 245 41.04 -39.40 -15.29
N ASN A 246 40.31 -39.96 -16.27
CA ASN A 246 40.61 -41.25 -16.89
C ASN A 246 41.65 -41.16 -18.02
N VAL A 247 42.12 -39.94 -18.35
CA VAL A 247 43.08 -39.69 -19.43
C VAL A 247 44.50 -39.57 -18.86
N PRO A 248 45.54 -40.16 -19.50
CA PRO A 248 46.93 -39.95 -19.11
C PRO A 248 47.29 -38.47 -18.99
N THR A 249 47.98 -38.09 -17.90
CA THR A 249 48.24 -36.69 -17.53
C THR A 249 48.80 -35.84 -18.67
N LYS A 250 49.67 -36.41 -19.52
CA LYS A 250 50.26 -35.74 -20.68
C LYS A 250 49.24 -35.26 -21.74
N TYR A 251 48.02 -35.81 -21.77
CA TYR A 251 47.00 -35.50 -22.79
C TYR A 251 45.78 -34.75 -22.22
N GLN A 252 45.67 -34.57 -20.90
CA GLN A 252 44.47 -34.02 -20.25
C GLN A 252 44.10 -32.60 -20.73
N GLN A 253 45.09 -31.71 -20.90
CA GLN A 253 44.85 -30.35 -21.38
C GLN A 253 44.38 -30.32 -22.84
N GLN A 254 44.92 -31.21 -23.68
CA GLN A 254 44.54 -31.33 -25.08
C GLN A 254 43.12 -31.89 -25.22
N VAL A 255 42.77 -32.90 -24.43
CA VAL A 255 41.39 -33.43 -24.36
C VAL A 255 40.40 -32.35 -23.91
N THR A 256 40.74 -31.56 -22.88
CA THR A 256 39.90 -30.43 -22.44
C THR A 256 39.65 -29.45 -23.59
N THR A 257 40.71 -29.09 -24.34
CA THR A 257 40.61 -28.16 -25.49
C THR A 257 39.71 -28.73 -26.60
N ILE A 258 39.81 -30.04 -26.86
CA ILE A 258 38.96 -30.74 -27.83
C ILE A 258 37.50 -30.74 -27.35
N PHE A 259 37.24 -31.00 -26.06
CA PHE A 259 35.89 -30.94 -25.50
C PHE A 259 35.29 -29.53 -25.54
N ASP A 260 36.04 -28.50 -25.17
CA ASP A 260 35.59 -27.10 -25.23
C ASP A 260 35.14 -26.70 -26.65
N LYS A 261 35.77 -27.27 -27.69
CA LYS A 261 35.40 -27.09 -29.10
C LYS A 261 34.11 -27.83 -29.50
N HIS A 262 33.92 -29.07 -29.06
CA HIS A 262 32.88 -29.96 -29.59
C HIS A 262 31.63 -30.08 -28.71
N VAL A 263 31.78 -30.13 -27.39
CA VAL A 263 30.69 -30.37 -26.43
C VAL A 263 29.56 -29.34 -26.53
N PRO A 264 29.80 -28.03 -26.71
CA PRO A 264 28.72 -27.06 -26.89
C PRO A 264 27.80 -27.36 -28.08
N ASN A 265 28.38 -27.75 -29.22
CA ASN A 265 27.63 -28.06 -30.43
C ASN A 265 26.87 -29.40 -30.33
N LEU A 266 27.47 -30.38 -29.65
CA LEU A 266 26.80 -31.66 -29.34
C LEU A 266 25.56 -31.43 -28.47
N TRP A 267 25.70 -30.61 -27.42
CA TRP A 267 24.61 -30.22 -26.54
C TRP A 267 23.48 -29.50 -27.29
N ASP A 268 23.79 -28.43 -28.02
CA ASP A 268 22.80 -27.66 -28.77
C ASP A 268 22.04 -28.51 -29.79
N THR A 269 22.75 -29.36 -30.53
CA THR A 269 22.12 -30.26 -31.50
C THR A 269 21.20 -31.28 -30.83
N MET A 270 21.60 -31.83 -29.68
CA MET A 270 20.77 -32.75 -28.90
C MET A 270 19.50 -32.05 -28.38
N LEU A 271 19.62 -30.81 -27.90
CA LEU A 271 18.48 -29.99 -27.46
C LEU A 271 17.49 -29.74 -28.60
N GLN A 272 17.95 -29.36 -29.78
CA GLN A 272 17.07 -29.11 -30.92
C GLN A 272 16.34 -30.38 -31.38
N LEU A 273 16.98 -31.55 -31.25
CA LEU A 273 16.37 -32.83 -31.58
C LEU A 273 15.32 -33.25 -30.54
N ASN A 274 15.68 -33.25 -29.25
CA ASN A 274 14.92 -33.96 -28.21
C ASN A 274 14.46 -33.09 -27.03
N GLY A 275 14.84 -31.81 -27.00
CA GLY A 275 14.69 -30.95 -25.84
C GLY A 275 15.56 -31.42 -24.67
N TYR A 276 15.21 -30.99 -23.45
CA TYR A 276 15.82 -31.52 -22.24
C TYR A 276 14.88 -31.41 -21.03
N PHE A 277 14.76 -32.54 -20.35
CA PHE A 277 13.98 -32.70 -19.13
C PHE A 277 14.92 -32.64 -17.93
N ALA A 278 14.74 -31.64 -17.07
CA ALA A 278 15.55 -31.48 -15.87
C ALA A 278 14.88 -32.22 -14.70
N SER A 279 15.35 -33.43 -14.41
CA SER A 279 14.81 -34.31 -13.36
C SER A 279 14.75 -33.64 -11.98
N ASN A 280 15.79 -32.92 -11.59
CA ASN A 280 15.86 -32.21 -10.30
C ASN A 280 14.76 -31.15 -10.11
N TYR A 281 14.19 -30.64 -11.21
CA TYR A 281 13.10 -29.66 -11.20
C TYR A 281 11.76 -30.26 -11.65
N ASN A 282 11.74 -31.54 -12.02
CA ASN A 282 10.61 -32.24 -12.63
C ASN A 282 9.95 -31.43 -13.76
N LYS A 283 10.77 -30.86 -14.66
CA LYS A 283 10.30 -29.90 -15.66
C LYS A 283 11.03 -30.05 -17.00
N GLN A 284 10.28 -29.98 -18.10
CA GLN A 284 10.83 -29.74 -19.44
C GLN A 284 11.30 -28.28 -19.52
N VAL A 285 12.61 -28.07 -19.62
CA VAL A 285 13.20 -26.71 -19.60
C VAL A 285 13.52 -26.18 -21.00
N PHE A 286 13.69 -27.08 -21.98
CA PHE A 286 13.77 -26.74 -23.41
C PHE A 286 12.66 -27.51 -24.15
N ASP A 287 11.50 -26.87 -24.30
CA ASP A 287 10.25 -27.50 -24.75
C ASP A 287 9.92 -27.27 -26.24
N SER A 288 10.85 -26.67 -26.99
CA SER A 288 10.78 -26.52 -28.45
C SER A 288 11.85 -27.41 -29.07
N TYR A 289 11.43 -28.50 -29.72
CA TYR A 289 12.32 -29.49 -30.31
C TYR A 289 11.62 -30.33 -31.38
N LEU A 290 12.40 -30.79 -32.36
CA LEU A 290 11.88 -31.40 -33.58
C LEU A 290 11.07 -32.68 -33.35
N GLN A 291 11.46 -33.52 -32.38
CA GLN A 291 10.70 -34.74 -32.09
C GLN A 291 9.29 -34.44 -31.57
N LYS A 292 9.11 -33.39 -30.77
CA LYS A 292 7.77 -32.96 -30.33
C LYS A 292 6.95 -32.44 -31.49
N ASP A 293 7.55 -31.64 -32.36
CA ASP A 293 6.89 -31.12 -33.57
C ASP A 293 6.45 -32.28 -34.47
N LEU A 294 7.26 -33.32 -34.61
CA LEU A 294 6.92 -34.51 -35.37
C LEU A 294 5.71 -35.25 -34.76
N VAL A 295 5.68 -35.42 -33.44
CA VAL A 295 4.55 -36.05 -32.75
C VAL A 295 3.27 -35.24 -32.96
N ILE A 296 3.33 -33.91 -32.81
CA ILE A 296 2.19 -33.01 -33.03
C ILE A 296 1.70 -33.09 -34.48
N ALA A 297 2.60 -32.97 -35.47
CA ALA A 297 2.25 -33.02 -36.89
C ALA A 297 1.65 -34.38 -37.28
N THR A 298 2.19 -35.48 -36.75
CA THR A 298 1.67 -36.83 -37.00
C THR A 298 0.28 -37.02 -36.39
N ASN A 299 0.06 -36.53 -35.17
CA ASN A 299 -1.26 -36.55 -34.54
C ASN A 299 -2.28 -35.69 -35.31
N ASN A 300 -1.88 -34.52 -35.77
CA ASN A 300 -2.73 -33.65 -36.58
C ASN A 300 -3.16 -34.33 -37.90
N LEU A 301 -2.23 -35.01 -38.58
CA LEU A 301 -2.53 -35.81 -39.77
C LEU A 301 -3.50 -36.95 -39.46
N ALA A 302 -3.31 -37.66 -38.35
CA ALA A 302 -4.21 -38.72 -37.92
C ALA A 302 -5.63 -38.18 -37.68
N ILE A 303 -5.75 -37.05 -36.98
CA ILE A 303 -7.03 -36.36 -36.75
C ILE A 303 -7.67 -35.96 -38.08
N LYS A 304 -6.92 -35.38 -39.03
CA LYS A 304 -7.42 -35.02 -40.36
C LYS A 304 -8.03 -36.22 -41.08
N ARG A 305 -7.33 -37.36 -41.07
CA ARG A 305 -7.81 -38.61 -41.68
C ARG A 305 -9.09 -39.12 -41.04
N THR A 306 -9.18 -39.11 -39.71
CA THR A 306 -10.39 -39.46 -38.98
C THR A 306 -11.56 -38.54 -39.36
N LEU A 307 -11.34 -37.23 -39.45
CA LEU A 307 -12.37 -36.26 -39.84
C LEU A 307 -12.86 -36.45 -41.29
N ASN A 308 -11.96 -36.84 -42.21
CA ASN A 308 -12.32 -37.15 -43.59
C ASN A 308 -13.18 -38.44 -43.69
N ALA A 309 -12.90 -39.44 -42.86
CA ALA A 309 -13.64 -40.70 -42.81
C ALA A 309 -15.01 -40.55 -42.12
N GLU A 310 -15.05 -39.86 -40.99
CA GLU A 310 -16.28 -39.60 -40.24
C GLU A 310 -16.98 -38.33 -40.78
N LYS A 311 -17.72 -38.47 -41.90
CA LYS A 311 -18.56 -37.41 -42.49
C LYS A 311 -19.77 -37.02 -41.60
N LYS A 312 -19.52 -36.70 -40.33
CA LYS A 312 -20.54 -36.26 -39.36
C LYS A 312 -20.87 -34.78 -39.58
N PRO A 313 -22.14 -34.35 -39.54
CA PRO A 313 -22.53 -32.95 -39.70
C PRO A 313 -21.86 -31.98 -38.72
N CYS A 314 -21.51 -32.46 -37.52
CA CYS A 314 -20.81 -31.68 -36.49
C CYS A 314 -19.32 -31.42 -36.81
N ASN A 315 -18.77 -32.08 -37.83
CA ASN A 315 -17.36 -32.02 -38.21
C ASN A 315 -17.13 -31.11 -39.45
N THR A 316 -18.00 -30.14 -39.70
CA THR A 316 -17.80 -29.12 -40.75
C THR A 316 -17.13 -27.87 -40.18
N ILE A 317 -16.38 -27.15 -41.02
CA ILE A 317 -15.75 -25.88 -40.63
C ILE A 317 -16.81 -24.91 -40.12
N ASP A 318 -17.95 -24.81 -40.81
CA ASP A 318 -19.05 -23.91 -40.43
C ASP A 318 -19.67 -24.28 -39.08
N ALA A 319 -19.87 -25.57 -38.79
CA ALA A 319 -20.37 -26.02 -37.50
C ALA A 319 -19.40 -25.66 -36.36
N GLN A 320 -18.10 -25.84 -36.58
CA GLN A 320 -17.06 -25.48 -35.61
C GLN A 320 -16.99 -23.96 -35.40
N LEU A 321 -17.05 -23.16 -36.47
CA LEU A 321 -17.11 -21.69 -36.38
C LEU A 321 -18.37 -21.20 -35.65
N LYS A 322 -19.53 -21.83 -35.90
CA LYS A 322 -20.77 -21.52 -35.18
C LYS A 322 -20.66 -21.84 -33.70
N ASN A 323 -20.03 -22.97 -33.35
CA ASN A 323 -19.80 -23.34 -31.96
C ASN A 323 -18.82 -22.38 -31.26
N LEU A 324 -17.75 -21.97 -31.95
CA LEU A 324 -16.82 -20.95 -31.46
C LEU A 324 -17.53 -19.62 -31.17
N LYS A 325 -18.36 -19.13 -32.10
CA LYS A 325 -19.19 -17.92 -31.89
C LYS A 325 -20.11 -18.08 -30.67
N LYS A 326 -20.77 -19.24 -30.53
CA LYS A 326 -21.63 -19.55 -29.38
C LYS A 326 -20.87 -19.52 -28.05
N LEU A 327 -19.66 -20.11 -28.00
CA LEU A 327 -18.83 -20.11 -26.81
C LEU A 327 -18.33 -18.72 -26.44
N ASN A 328 -17.88 -17.91 -27.41
CA ASN A 328 -17.46 -16.53 -27.16
C ASN A 328 -18.62 -15.65 -26.63
N ALA A 329 -19.82 -15.80 -27.21
CA ALA A 329 -21.00 -15.12 -26.72
C ALA A 329 -21.38 -15.58 -25.30
N ALA A 330 -21.35 -16.89 -25.05
CA ALA A 330 -21.63 -17.45 -23.72
C ALA A 330 -20.60 -16.99 -22.68
N MET A 331 -19.31 -16.93 -23.02
CA MET A 331 -18.25 -16.40 -22.17
C MET A 331 -18.53 -14.95 -21.80
N THR A 332 -18.89 -14.12 -22.78
CA THR A 332 -19.22 -12.70 -22.56
C THR A 332 -20.45 -12.52 -21.67
N ASN A 333 -21.48 -13.36 -21.85
CA ASN A 333 -22.73 -13.26 -21.08
C ASN A 333 -22.62 -13.85 -19.66
N ASN A 334 -21.82 -14.90 -19.48
CA ASN A 334 -21.73 -15.62 -18.21
C ASN A 334 -20.63 -15.09 -17.28
N ILE A 335 -19.73 -14.24 -17.79
CA ILE A 335 -18.70 -13.58 -17.01
C ILE A 335 -19.08 -12.11 -16.89
N ASN A 336 -19.49 -11.72 -15.69
CA ASN A 336 -19.82 -10.33 -15.42
C ASN A 336 -18.55 -9.47 -15.41
N LYS A 337 -18.26 -8.78 -16.51
CA LYS A 337 -17.08 -7.91 -16.65
C LYS A 337 -17.07 -6.75 -15.65
N SER A 338 -18.21 -6.22 -15.23
CA SER A 338 -18.24 -5.10 -14.28
C SER A 338 -17.90 -5.49 -12.84
N LEU A 339 -17.95 -6.79 -12.52
CA LEU A 339 -17.43 -7.34 -11.26
C LEU A 339 -15.89 -7.46 -11.26
N LEU A 340 -15.24 -7.27 -12.42
CA LEU A 340 -13.83 -7.55 -12.63
C LEU A 340 -13.02 -6.28 -12.88
N ASP A 341 -11.75 -6.30 -12.50
CA ASP A 341 -10.77 -5.31 -12.89
C ASP A 341 -10.12 -5.62 -14.26
N ASN A 342 -9.14 -4.80 -14.64
CA ASN A 342 -8.41 -4.96 -15.91
C ASN A 342 -7.60 -6.26 -16.00
N ASN A 343 -7.30 -6.90 -14.86
CA ASN A 343 -6.57 -8.16 -14.78
C ASN A 343 -7.50 -9.38 -14.67
N ASN A 344 -8.83 -9.17 -14.79
CA ASN A 344 -9.87 -10.17 -14.54
C ASN A 344 -9.88 -10.70 -13.09
N GLU A 345 -9.46 -9.87 -12.13
CA GLU A 345 -9.66 -10.13 -10.71
C GLU A 345 -10.93 -9.47 -10.20
N ILE A 346 -11.55 -10.03 -9.16
CA ILE A 346 -12.72 -9.42 -8.50
C ILE A 346 -12.36 -8.02 -7.97
N ASN A 347 -13.06 -7.01 -8.48
CA ASN A 347 -12.96 -5.64 -8.02
C ASN A 347 -13.93 -5.41 -6.84
N ILE A 348 -13.40 -5.33 -5.62
CA ILE A 348 -14.22 -5.15 -4.41
C ILE A 348 -14.85 -3.76 -4.32
N SER A 349 -14.32 -2.78 -5.04
CA SER A 349 -14.83 -1.41 -5.09
C SER A 349 -15.90 -1.24 -6.17
N SER A 350 -16.26 -2.30 -6.91
CA SER A 350 -17.31 -2.24 -7.94
C SER A 350 -18.71 -2.23 -7.32
N PRO A 351 -19.68 -1.52 -7.92
CA PRO A 351 -21.09 -1.61 -7.54
C PRO A 351 -21.61 -3.04 -7.56
N GLU A 352 -21.14 -3.86 -8.51
CA GLU A 352 -21.52 -5.25 -8.66
C GLU A 352 -21.03 -6.11 -7.50
N PHE A 353 -19.82 -5.86 -6.99
CA PHE A 353 -19.36 -6.52 -5.78
C PHE A 353 -20.20 -6.09 -4.58
N TYR A 354 -20.52 -4.80 -4.46
CA TYR A 354 -21.38 -4.30 -3.38
C TYR A 354 -22.77 -4.98 -3.40
N ALA A 355 -23.35 -5.20 -4.58
CA ALA A 355 -24.60 -5.97 -4.72
C ALA A 355 -24.46 -7.43 -4.22
N LYS A 356 -23.28 -8.05 -4.36
CA LYS A 356 -22.99 -9.37 -3.78
C LYS A 356 -22.73 -9.33 -2.28
N LEU A 357 -22.24 -8.21 -1.75
CA LEU A 357 -22.00 -7.98 -0.32
C LEU A 357 -23.30 -7.64 0.44
N THR A 358 -24.28 -7.02 -0.23
CA THR A 358 -25.54 -6.52 0.35
C THR A 358 -26.29 -7.55 1.22
N PRO A 359 -26.42 -8.84 0.85
CA PRO A 359 -27.03 -9.84 1.73
C PRO A 359 -26.31 -10.02 3.08
N LEU A 360 -24.98 -9.84 3.12
CA LEU A 360 -24.18 -9.90 4.35
C LEU A 360 -24.37 -8.65 5.21
N LEU A 361 -24.62 -7.50 4.58
CA LEU A 361 -25.01 -6.26 5.27
C LEU A 361 -26.40 -6.39 5.89
N ILE A 362 -27.39 -6.88 5.13
CA ILE A 362 -28.78 -7.05 5.60
C ILE A 362 -28.87 -8.05 6.77
N SER A 363 -28.11 -9.15 6.71
CA SER A 363 -28.08 -10.15 7.79
C SER A 363 -27.27 -9.70 9.02
N GLY A 364 -26.64 -8.53 8.97
CA GLY A 364 -25.82 -8.00 10.06
C GLY A 364 -24.47 -8.70 10.24
N LYS A 365 -24.09 -9.58 9.30
CA LYS A 365 -22.79 -10.28 9.30
C LYS A 365 -21.64 -9.31 8.97
N VAL A 366 -21.91 -8.35 8.10
CA VAL A 366 -21.05 -7.20 7.81
C VAL A 366 -21.78 -5.96 8.33
N LYS A 367 -21.07 -5.06 9.01
CA LYS A 367 -21.66 -3.86 9.60
C LYS A 367 -20.98 -2.61 9.07
N ASP A 368 -21.66 -1.48 9.05
CA ASP A 368 -20.97 -0.20 8.80
C ASP A 368 -19.96 0.05 9.94
N PRO A 369 -18.65 0.14 9.63
CA PRO A 369 -17.65 0.32 10.66
C PRO A 369 -17.74 1.69 11.35
N ILE A 370 -18.20 2.77 10.69
CA ILE A 370 -18.12 4.14 11.23
C ILE A 370 -19.43 4.64 11.85
N ILE A 371 -20.53 3.91 11.69
CA ILE A 371 -21.86 4.38 12.10
C ILE A 371 -21.92 4.86 13.56
N ASN A 372 -21.31 4.12 14.49
CA ASN A 372 -21.31 4.50 15.91
C ASN A 372 -20.50 5.78 16.16
N PHE A 373 -19.34 5.92 15.52
CA PHE A 373 -18.53 7.13 15.62
C PHE A 373 -19.25 8.33 15.02
N SER A 374 -19.91 8.15 13.86
CA SER A 374 -20.71 9.19 13.20
C SER A 374 -21.87 9.67 14.08
N LEU A 375 -22.55 8.76 14.79
CA LEU A 375 -23.59 9.13 15.76
C LEU A 375 -23.04 9.98 16.91
N LEU A 376 -21.85 9.65 17.44
CA LEU A 376 -21.20 10.45 18.47
C LEU A 376 -20.71 11.80 17.96
N TYR A 377 -20.11 11.85 16.77
CA TYR A 377 -19.66 13.08 16.10
C TYR A 377 -20.80 14.08 15.91
N ASN A 378 -22.00 13.58 15.64
CA ASN A 378 -23.21 14.40 15.45
C ASN A 378 -23.99 14.66 16.76
N ASN A 379 -23.56 14.12 17.90
CA ASN A 379 -24.23 14.31 19.17
C ASN A 379 -23.90 15.70 19.75
N ARG A 380 -24.82 16.66 19.59
CA ARG A 380 -24.64 18.04 20.07
C ARG A 380 -24.34 18.16 21.57
N VAL A 381 -24.94 17.32 22.42
CA VAL A 381 -24.70 17.38 23.87
C VAL A 381 -23.26 17.00 24.17
N LEU A 382 -22.77 15.96 23.52
CA LEU A 382 -21.41 15.46 23.70
C LEU A 382 -20.37 16.42 23.12
N ILE A 383 -20.62 16.96 21.92
CA ILE A 383 -19.75 17.99 21.32
C ILE A 383 -19.71 19.27 22.17
N LYS A 384 -20.82 19.66 22.81
CA LYS A 384 -20.82 20.81 23.72
C LYS A 384 -19.90 20.58 24.92
N LYS A 385 -19.86 19.37 25.49
CA LYS A 385 -18.94 19.02 26.59
C LYS A 385 -17.49 19.02 26.11
N PHE A 386 -17.22 18.34 25.00
CA PHE A 386 -15.89 18.28 24.38
C PHE A 386 -15.31 19.67 24.07
N THR A 387 -16.11 20.55 23.45
CA THR A 387 -15.68 21.92 23.11
C THR A 387 -15.49 22.82 24.33
N ASN A 388 -16.22 22.55 25.42
CA ASN A 388 -16.02 23.21 26.70
C ASN A 388 -14.68 22.83 27.34
N GLU A 389 -14.36 21.53 27.40
CA GLU A 389 -13.04 21.08 27.88
C GLU A 389 -11.89 21.60 26.99
N TYR A 390 -12.10 21.62 25.67
CA TYR A 390 -11.13 22.20 24.73
C TYR A 390 -10.90 23.70 25.01
N ALA A 391 -11.96 24.47 25.28
CA ALA A 391 -11.85 25.87 25.64
C ALA A 391 -11.06 26.06 26.96
N THR A 392 -11.27 25.18 27.94
CA THR A 392 -10.51 25.19 29.21
C THR A 392 -9.03 24.93 28.95
N LYS A 393 -8.71 23.97 28.07
CA LYS A 393 -7.32 23.71 27.64
C LYS A 393 -6.67 24.96 27.03
N ILE A 394 -7.35 25.63 26.08
CA ILE A 394 -6.84 26.85 25.43
C ILE A 394 -6.48 27.92 26.47
N LEU A 395 -7.34 28.12 27.48
CA LEU A 395 -7.08 29.10 28.53
C LEU A 395 -5.95 28.69 29.47
N ASN A 396 -5.85 27.40 29.81
CA ASN A 396 -4.78 26.88 30.67
C ASN A 396 -3.40 27.01 30.02
N GLU A 397 -3.32 26.77 28.72
CA GLU A 397 -2.11 26.88 27.90
C GLU A 397 -1.80 28.33 27.45
N TYR A 398 -2.70 29.27 27.75
CA TYR A 398 -2.50 30.67 27.41
C TYR A 398 -1.26 31.25 28.12
N PRO A 399 -0.47 32.13 27.47
CA PRO A 399 0.79 32.61 28.05
C PRO A 399 0.60 33.27 29.41
N LYS A 400 1.32 32.77 30.44
CA LYS A 400 1.19 33.29 31.82
C LYS A 400 1.56 34.77 31.95
N SER A 401 2.40 35.29 31.06
CA SER A 401 2.74 36.73 30.97
C SER A 401 1.57 37.61 30.50
N LEU A 402 0.52 37.00 29.95
CA LEU A 402 -0.71 37.66 29.49
C LEU A 402 -1.91 37.29 30.38
N THR A 403 -1.67 36.69 31.54
CA THR A 403 -2.71 36.36 32.53
C THR A 403 -2.40 37.01 33.86
N PHE A 404 -3.43 37.33 34.63
CA PHE A 404 -3.29 37.87 35.99
C PHE A 404 -4.46 37.41 36.87
N VAL A 405 -4.28 37.42 38.19
CA VAL A 405 -5.31 37.05 39.17
C VAL A 405 -5.95 38.32 39.72
N VAL A 406 -7.26 38.26 39.96
CA VAL A 406 -8.03 39.36 40.58
C VAL A 406 -8.48 38.91 41.96
N ALA A 407 -8.17 39.71 42.98
CA ALA A 407 -8.60 39.43 44.34
C ALA A 407 -10.11 39.71 44.51
N ASP A 408 -10.73 39.11 45.53
CA ASP A 408 -12.18 39.22 45.79
C ASP A 408 -12.68 40.66 45.93
N ASN A 409 -11.84 41.52 46.49
CA ASN A 409 -12.10 42.96 46.62
C ASN A 409 -11.94 43.73 45.29
N GLY A 410 -11.67 43.05 44.17
CA GLY A 410 -11.48 43.62 42.84
C GLY A 410 -10.12 44.25 42.59
N THR A 411 -9.15 44.14 43.50
CA THR A 411 -7.78 44.62 43.26
C THR A 411 -6.96 43.60 42.47
N PHE A 412 -6.11 44.09 41.57
CA PHE A 412 -5.20 43.25 40.80
C PHE A 412 -3.99 44.05 40.31
N THR A 413 -2.91 43.33 40.02
CA THR A 413 -1.70 43.90 39.45
C THR A 413 -1.65 43.58 37.97
N LEU A 414 -1.78 44.61 37.12
CA LEU A 414 -1.82 44.39 35.67
C LEU A 414 -0.41 44.37 35.07
N PRO A 415 -0.02 43.28 34.37
CA PRO A 415 1.27 43.20 33.71
C PRO A 415 1.46 44.30 32.67
N LYS A 416 2.72 44.71 32.46
CA LYS A 416 3.07 45.71 31.43
C LYS A 416 2.70 45.24 30.02
N ILE A 417 1.69 45.88 29.43
CA ILE A 417 1.26 45.60 28.06
C ILE A 417 2.13 46.37 27.06
N ARG A 418 2.82 45.65 26.17
CA ARG A 418 3.70 46.24 25.14
C ARG A 418 3.05 46.33 23.75
N ALA A 419 1.90 45.71 23.56
CA ALA A 419 1.18 45.69 22.29
C ALA A 419 0.41 47.01 22.06
N LYS A 420 0.44 47.54 20.83
CA LYS A 420 -0.31 48.75 20.45
C LYS A 420 -1.83 48.52 20.41
N HIS A 421 -2.25 47.30 20.11
CA HIS A 421 -3.65 46.89 20.17
C HIS A 421 -3.78 45.72 21.14
N TYR A 422 -4.64 45.90 22.13
CA TYR A 422 -4.93 44.87 23.11
C TYR A 422 -6.35 45.00 23.65
N LYS A 423 -6.86 43.90 24.19
CA LYS A 423 -8.05 43.87 25.04
C LYS A 423 -7.69 43.28 26.39
N VAL A 424 -8.28 43.81 27.45
CA VAL A 424 -8.23 43.19 28.78
C VAL A 424 -9.60 42.57 29.01
N VAL A 425 -9.64 41.27 29.24
CA VAL A 425 -10.85 40.53 29.62
C VAL A 425 -10.68 40.11 31.06
N ILE A 426 -11.64 40.43 31.91
CA ILE A 426 -11.66 40.02 33.30
C ILE A 426 -12.90 39.17 33.54
N ASP A 427 -12.69 37.89 33.81
CA ASP A 427 -13.74 36.96 34.15
C ASP A 427 -14.06 37.13 35.65
N ILE A 428 -15.30 37.55 35.92
CA ILE A 428 -15.77 37.87 37.29
C ILE A 428 -16.46 36.66 37.91
N ASN A 429 -17.23 35.94 37.11
CA ASN A 429 -17.82 34.66 37.46
C ASN A 429 -18.11 33.86 36.19
N GLU A 430 -18.68 32.67 36.34
CA GLU A 430 -19.03 31.78 35.23
C GLU A 430 -19.86 32.43 34.11
N ASN A 431 -20.61 33.49 34.39
CA ASN A 431 -21.57 34.09 33.45
C ASN A 431 -21.31 35.57 33.16
N TYR A 432 -20.16 36.11 33.55
CA TYR A 432 -19.93 37.54 33.45
C TYR A 432 -18.46 37.90 33.30
N SER A 433 -18.16 38.73 32.30
CA SER A 433 -16.84 39.34 32.12
C SER A 433 -16.92 40.83 31.83
N ILE A 434 -15.87 41.54 32.25
CA ILE A 434 -15.60 42.92 31.83
C ILE A 434 -14.55 42.89 30.73
N VAL A 435 -14.81 43.59 29.64
CA VAL A 435 -13.90 43.72 28.51
C VAL A 435 -13.56 45.18 28.29
N TYR A 436 -12.27 45.51 28.33
CA TYR A 436 -11.73 46.80 27.95
C TYR A 436 -10.98 46.70 26.63
N ASP A 437 -11.38 47.49 25.63
CA ASP A 437 -10.69 47.60 24.34
C ASP A 437 -9.69 48.78 24.37
N GLY A 438 -8.41 48.44 24.54
CA GLY A 438 -7.31 49.39 24.71
C GLY A 438 -6.62 49.77 23.40
N ARG A 439 -7.30 49.71 22.26
CA ARG A 439 -6.69 50.01 20.95
C ARG A 439 -6.00 51.38 20.94
N ASN A 440 -4.71 51.40 20.61
CA ASN A 440 -3.85 52.59 20.57
C ASN A 440 -3.67 53.32 21.92
N VAL A 441 -3.99 52.67 23.04
CA VAL A 441 -3.78 53.20 24.38
C VAL A 441 -2.46 52.66 24.95
N LEU A 442 -1.59 53.51 25.47
CA LEU A 442 -0.27 53.10 25.98
C LEU A 442 -0.32 52.52 27.40
N ALA A 443 -1.32 52.90 28.20
CA ALA A 443 -1.52 52.39 29.54
C ALA A 443 -3.02 52.29 29.83
N PRO A 444 -3.52 51.13 30.30
CA PRO A 444 -4.91 51.00 30.70
C PRO A 444 -5.21 51.86 31.94
N PRO A 445 -6.49 52.18 32.18
CA PRO A 445 -6.91 52.92 33.36
C PRO A 445 -6.64 52.12 34.64
N THR A 446 -6.34 52.82 35.72
CA THR A 446 -6.15 52.22 37.05
C THR A 446 -7.46 51.73 37.68
N ALA A 447 -8.60 52.25 37.21
CA ALA A 447 -9.93 51.83 37.62
C ALA A 447 -10.78 51.43 36.41
N PHE A 448 -11.28 50.20 36.42
CA PHE A 448 -12.25 49.71 35.44
C PHE A 448 -13.64 49.95 35.99
N THR A 449 -14.36 50.91 35.39
CA THR A 449 -15.73 51.29 35.75
C THR A 449 -16.62 51.25 34.50
N LYS A 450 -17.94 51.23 34.68
CA LYS A 450 -18.90 51.29 33.55
C LYS A 450 -18.76 52.56 32.70
N ASN A 451 -18.24 53.64 33.28
CA ASN A 451 -18.04 54.92 32.58
C ASN A 451 -16.64 55.04 31.97
N THR A 452 -15.74 54.09 32.25
CA THR A 452 -14.43 54.03 31.61
C THR A 452 -14.62 53.82 30.11
N PRO A 453 -14.08 54.70 29.24
CA PRO A 453 -14.24 54.56 27.79
C PRO A 453 -13.76 53.18 27.30
N ASN A 454 -14.44 52.64 26.29
CA ASN A 454 -14.13 51.32 25.70
C ASN A 454 -14.23 50.13 26.66
N THR A 455 -14.85 50.30 27.84
CA THR A 455 -15.17 49.20 28.74
C THR A 455 -16.61 48.74 28.53
N THR A 456 -16.80 47.45 28.42
CA THR A 456 -18.10 46.80 28.23
C THR A 456 -18.23 45.60 29.14
N ALA A 457 -19.46 45.26 29.51
CA ALA A 457 -19.76 44.06 30.25
C ALA A 457 -20.47 43.05 29.35
N ILE A 458 -20.07 41.78 29.45
CA ILE A 458 -20.60 40.69 28.63
C ILE A 458 -21.13 39.60 29.55
N LYS A 459 -22.31 39.04 29.22
CA LYS A 459 -22.99 37.98 29.98
C LYS A 459 -22.45 36.57 29.71
N TYR A 460 -21.14 36.44 29.53
CA TYR A 460 -20.45 35.16 29.33
C TYR A 460 -19.00 35.33 29.75
N ASN A 461 -18.42 34.29 30.35
CA ASN A 461 -16.98 34.25 30.58
C ASN A 461 -16.20 33.89 29.31
N LEU A 462 -14.88 34.06 29.34
CA LEU A 462 -14.04 33.81 28.17
C LEU A 462 -14.10 32.34 27.72
N ASN A 463 -14.18 31.40 28.67
CA ASN A 463 -14.33 29.97 28.40
C ASN A 463 -15.61 29.67 27.59
N GLN A 464 -16.76 30.20 28.01
CA GLN A 464 -18.04 30.03 27.32
C GLN A 464 -18.02 30.60 25.91
N ILE A 465 -17.39 31.76 25.71
CA ILE A 465 -17.28 32.38 24.38
C ILE A 465 -16.44 31.51 23.44
N ILE A 466 -15.28 31.04 23.89
CA ILE A 466 -14.39 30.15 23.11
C ILE A 466 -15.08 28.82 22.82
N SER A 467 -15.70 28.21 23.84
CA SER A 467 -16.45 26.96 23.74
C SER A 467 -17.55 27.05 22.67
N GLN A 468 -18.35 28.13 22.70
CA GLN A 468 -19.39 28.37 21.70
C GLN A 468 -18.80 28.56 20.29
N GLN A 469 -17.66 29.24 20.16
CA GLN A 469 -16.98 29.40 18.89
C GLN A 469 -16.50 28.05 18.32
N LEU A 470 -15.87 27.22 19.15
CA LEU A 470 -15.42 25.87 18.77
C LEU A 470 -16.61 24.97 18.41
N PHE A 471 -17.70 25.04 19.18
CA PHE A 471 -18.94 24.32 18.89
C PHE A 471 -19.53 24.70 17.54
N ASN A 472 -19.67 26.01 17.28
CA ASN A 472 -20.16 26.49 15.98
C ASN A 472 -19.24 26.02 14.86
N GLN A 473 -17.93 26.10 15.06
CA GLN A 473 -16.94 25.64 14.09
C GLN A 473 -16.96 24.14 13.89
N TRP A 474 -17.38 23.32 14.86
CA TRP A 474 -17.52 21.89 14.67
C TRP A 474 -18.61 21.55 13.64
N PHE A 475 -19.75 22.24 13.72
CA PHE A 475 -20.93 21.95 12.89
C PHE A 475 -21.05 22.82 11.62
N HIS A 476 -20.45 24.01 11.59
CA HIS A 476 -20.43 24.87 10.41
C HIS A 476 -19.24 24.59 9.51
N THR A 477 -19.49 24.55 8.20
CA THR A 477 -18.49 24.58 7.11
C THR A 477 -17.89 25.95 6.95
#